data_AF-A0A0A3ZEJ6-F1
#
_entry.id   AF-A0A0A3ZEJ6-F1
#
_cell.length_a   1.000
_cell.length_b   1.000
_cell.length_c   1.000
_cell.angle_alpha   90.00
_cell.angle_beta   90.00
_cell.angle_gamma   90.00
#
_symmetry.space_group_name_H-M   'P 1'
#
loop_
_entity.id
_entity.type
_entity.pdbx_description
1 polymer ?
#
loop_
_entity_poly.entity_id
_entity_poly.type
_entity_poly.pdbx_seq_one_letter_code
_entity_poly.pdbx_strand_id
1 'polypeptide(L)' 'MKVNDRVTVKTDGGPRRPGKVLAVETFSEGTMFLVSLEDYPMGVWFFNEKGHDDGIFVEPHPEA' A
#
# COMPACT_ATOMS: atom_id res chain seq x y z
N MET A 1 4.16 7.45 -5.06
CA MET A 1 4.20 5.99 -5.27
C MET A 1 3.62 5.68 -6.63
N LYS A 2 4.25 4.80 -7.39
CA LYS A 2 3.85 4.31 -8.72
C LYS A 2 4.03 2.79 -8.82
N VAL A 3 3.56 2.19 -9.90
CA VAL A 3 3.76 0.76 -10.17
C VAL A 3 5.26 0.40 -10.13
N ASN A 4 5.58 -0.73 -9.52
CA ASN A 4 6.90 -1.27 -9.19
C ASN A 4 7.67 -0.59 -8.06
N ASP A 5 7.16 0.48 -7.45
CA ASP A 5 7.79 1.04 -6.25
C ASP A 5 7.73 0.03 -5.08
N ARG A 6 8.80 0.01 -4.27
CA ARG A 6 8.81 -0.70 -2.99
C ARG A 6 8.05 0.12 -1.95
N VAL A 7 7.18 -0.55 -1.20
CA VAL A 7 6.31 0.06 -0.20
C VAL A 7 6.30 -0.78 1.07
N THR A 8 5.75 -0.22 2.14
CA THR A 8 5.31 -1.00 3.30
C THR A 8 3.81 -0.85 3.48
N VAL A 9 3.14 -1.91 3.92
CA VAL A 9 1.70 -1.90 4.17
C VAL A 9 1.38 -2.13 5.64
N LYS A 10 0.39 -1.42 6.16
CA LYS A 10 -0.18 -1.62 7.49
C LYS A 10 -1.10 -2.84 7.45
N THR A 11 -0.94 -3.72 8.42
CA THR A 11 -1.83 -4.87 8.66
C THR A 11 -2.27 -4.86 10.12
N ASP A 12 -3.48 -5.31 10.40
CA ASP A 12 -4.02 -5.26 11.76
C ASP A 12 -3.14 -6.06 12.74
N GLY A 13 -2.75 -5.39 13.84
CA GLY A 13 -2.04 -6.00 14.96
C GLY A 13 -0.59 -6.42 14.73
N GLY A 14 0.00 -6.12 13.56
CA GLY A 14 1.36 -6.55 13.20
C GLY A 14 2.27 -5.41 12.74
N PRO A 15 3.59 -5.68 12.59
CA PRO A 15 4.51 -4.73 11.98
C PRO A 15 4.13 -4.49 10.50
N ARG A 16 4.51 -3.33 9.97
CA ARG A 16 4.31 -3.05 8.54
C ARG A 16 5.06 -4.07 7.68
N ARG A 17 4.40 -4.58 6.65
CA ARG A 17 4.95 -5.63 5.78
C ARG A 17 5.53 -5.00 4.50
N PRO A 18 6.74 -5.38 4.06
CA PRO A 18 7.28 -4.89 2.80
C PRO A 18 6.49 -5.49 1.63
N GLY A 19 6.35 -4.69 0.57
CA GLY A 19 5.66 -5.11 -0.65
C GLY A 19 6.06 -4.29 -1.87
N LYS A 20 5.45 -4.60 -3.01
CA LYS A 20 5.65 -3.88 -4.27
C LYS A 20 4.32 -3.55 -4.91
N VAL A 21 4.18 -2.31 -5.38
CA VAL A 21 2.97 -1.84 -6.07
C VAL A 21 2.84 -2.52 -7.42
N LEU A 22 1.70 -3.16 -7.66
CA LEU A 22 1.30 -3.78 -8.92
C LEU A 22 0.37 -2.88 -9.74
N ALA A 23 -0.50 -2.12 -9.07
CA ALA A 23 -1.43 -1.19 -9.69
C ALA A 23 -1.74 0.00 -8.76
N VAL A 24 -2.13 1.12 -9.36
CA VAL A 24 -2.55 2.34 -8.66
C VAL A 24 -3.82 2.86 -9.31
N GLU A 25 -4.86 3.07 -8.53
CA GLU A 25 -6.13 3.66 -8.96
C GLU A 25 -6.47 4.85 -8.06
N THR A 26 -6.85 5.98 -8.67
CA THR A 26 -7.16 7.21 -7.93
C THR A 26 -8.67 7.41 -7.85
N PHE A 27 -9.15 7.71 -6.65
CA PHE A 27 -10.55 7.99 -6.34
C PHE A 27 -10.68 9.40 -5.76
N SER A 28 -11.90 9.93 -5.70
CA SER A 28 -12.16 11.25 -5.09
C SER A 28 -11.74 11.29 -3.61
N GLU A 29 -11.91 10.18 -2.92
CA GLU A 29 -11.70 10.04 -1.47
C GLU A 29 -10.31 9.51 -1.11
N GLY A 30 -9.47 9.13 -2.09
CA GLY A 30 -8.19 8.51 -1.79
C GLY A 30 -7.51 7.83 -2.98
N THR A 31 -6.61 6.89 -2.68
CA THR A 31 -5.89 6.11 -3.71
C THR A 31 -5.88 4.64 -3.33
N MET A 32 -6.28 3.77 -4.26
CA MET A 32 -6.13 2.33 -4.12
C MET A 32 -4.81 1.85 -4.70
N PHE A 33 -4.16 0.95 -3.98
CA PHE A 33 -2.92 0.31 -4.37
C PHE A 33 -3.11 -1.20 -4.33
N LEU A 34 -2.82 -1.88 -5.44
CA LEU A 34 -2.64 -3.33 -5.41
C LEU A 34 -1.20 -3.60 -5.03
N VAL A 35 -0.95 -4.24 -3.90
CA VAL A 35 0.39 -4.48 -3.40
C VAL A 35 0.66 -5.97 -3.30
N SER A 36 1.71 -6.44 -3.99
CA SER A 36 2.26 -7.79 -3.82
C SER A 36 3.01 -7.89 -2.50
N LEU A 37 2.78 -8.99 -1.78
CA LEU A 37 3.49 -9.38 -0.56
C LEU A 37 4.16 -10.74 -0.81
N GLU A 38 5.10 -11.13 0.05
CA GLU A 38 5.81 -12.42 -0.05
C GLU A 38 4.84 -13.61 -0.13
N ASP A 39 3.87 -13.68 0.80
CA ASP A 39 2.87 -14.76 0.83
C ASP A 39 1.68 -14.53 -0.13
N TYR A 40 1.58 -13.32 -0.70
CA TYR A 40 0.48 -12.91 -1.59
C TYR A 40 1.03 -12.30 -2.88
N PRO A 41 1.63 -13.12 -3.76
CA PRO A 41 2.33 -12.64 -4.95
C PRO A 41 1.40 -11.99 -5.98
N MET A 42 0.12 -12.39 -6.02
CA MET A 42 -0.90 -11.76 -6.87
C MET A 42 -1.38 -10.40 -6.32
N GLY A 43 -1.04 -10.09 -5.07
CA GLY A 43 -1.33 -8.84 -4.40
C GLY A 43 -2.66 -8.78 -3.68
N VAL A 44 -2.74 -7.78 -2.80
CA VAL A 44 -3.92 -7.42 -2.01
C VAL A 44 -4.19 -5.93 -2.22
N TRP A 45 -5.46 -5.56 -2.33
CA TRP A 45 -5.86 -4.17 -2.47
C TRP A 45 -5.84 -3.45 -1.11
N PHE A 46 -5.21 -2.28 -1.09
CA PHE A 46 -5.19 -1.35 0.04
C PHE A 46 -5.72 0.00 -0.41
N PHE A 47 -6.42 0.70 0.47
CA PHE A 47 -6.92 2.05 0.21
C PHE A 47 -6.27 3.03 1.17
N ASN A 48 -5.66 4.09 0.61
CA ASN A 48 -5.23 5.24 1.39
C ASN A 48 -6.29 6.33 1.29
N GLU A 49 -6.96 6.61 2.40
CA GLU A 49 -7.94 7.68 2.50
C GLU A 49 -7.25 9.05 2.50
N LYS A 50 -7.90 10.04 1.89
CA LYS A 50 -7.43 11.43 1.90
C LYS A 50 -7.96 12.16 3.14
N GLY A 51 -7.06 12.82 3.87
CA GLY A 51 -7.43 13.72 4.96
C GLY A 51 -7.51 13.08 6.34
N HIS A 52 -7.18 11.78 6.47
CA HIS A 52 -7.07 11.10 7.75
C HIS A 52 -5.83 10.21 7.81
N ASP A 53 -4.88 10.53 8.69
CA ASP A 53 -3.59 9.81 8.76
C ASP A 53 -3.77 8.33 9.17
N ASP A 54 -4.77 8.01 10.01
CA ASP A 54 -5.06 6.63 10.38
C ASP A 54 -5.52 5.75 9.21
N GLY A 55 -6.03 6.39 8.14
CA GLY A 55 -6.50 5.76 6.90
C GLY A 55 -5.39 5.51 5.88
N ILE A 56 -4.13 5.71 6.24
CA ILE A 56 -2.97 5.44 5.38
C ILE A 56 -2.46 4.01 5.61
N PHE A 57 -2.78 3.13 4.68
CA PHE A 57 -2.38 1.73 4.72
C PHE A 57 -1.10 1.44 3.94
N VAL A 58 -0.77 2.22 2.91
CA VAL A 58 0.42 2.05 2.08
C VAL A 58 1.33 3.26 2.20
N GLU A 59 2.61 3.03 2.49
CA GLU A 59 3.61 4.08 2.60
C GLU A 59 4.86 3.69 1.80
N PRO A 60 5.66 4.66 1.31
CA PRO A 60 6.95 4.37 0.69
C PRO A 60 7.83 3.50 1.60
N HIS A 61 8.60 2.60 1.00
CA HIS A 61 9.59 1.86 1.80
C HIS A 61 10.66 2.85 2.30
N PRO A 62 11.05 2.82 3.59
CA PRO A 62 12.00 3.79 4.16
C PRO A 62 13.41 3.75 3.55
N GLU A 63 13.70 2.71 2.76
CA GLU A 63 14.98 2.50 2.06
C GLU A 63 14.84 2.62 0.52
N ALA A 64 13.71 3.15 0.02
CA ALA A 64 13.46 3.35 -1.41
C ALA A 64 14.03 4.66 -1.96
#